data_AF-A0A9E0DR80-F1
#
_entry.id   AF-A0A9E0DR80-F1
#
_cell.length_a   1.000
_cell.length_b   1.000
_cell.length_c   1.000
_cell.angle_alpha   90.00
_cell.angle_beta   90.00
_cell.angle_gamma   90.00
#
_symmetry.space_group_name_H-M   'P 1'
#
loop_
_entity.id
_entity.type
_entity.pdbx_description
1 polymer ?
#
loop_
_entity_poly.entity_id
_entity_poly.type
_entity_poly.pdbx_seq_one_letter_code
_entity_poly.pdbx_strand_id
1 'polypeptide(L)'
;MASRISDWLALKLGIVGFLAGGLIGFLYRPSALIIGQLPFSTVITRGANLKGVEQMLIPMAQTSFNNMMVAAVIGAAIGIVIGLLFSRK
;
A
#
# COMPACT_ATOMS: atom_id res chain seq x y z
N MET A 1 -14.84 -16.38 24.98
CA MET A 1 -13.37 -16.17 25.04
C MET A 1 -12.67 -16.48 23.71
N ALA A 2 -13.16 -17.42 22.90
CA ALA A 2 -12.56 -17.79 21.59
C ALA A 2 -12.55 -16.68 20.51
N SER A 3 -13.51 -15.73 20.53
CA SER A 3 -13.56 -14.64 19.53
C SER A 3 -12.36 -13.68 19.59
N ARG A 4 -11.80 -13.44 20.79
CA ARG A 4 -10.73 -12.44 20.95
C ARG A 4 -9.41 -12.85 20.28
N ILE A 5 -9.18 -14.15 20.15
CA ILE A 5 -7.98 -14.73 19.54
C ILE A 5 -8.11 -14.75 18.01
N SER A 6 -9.30 -15.07 17.48
CA SER A 6 -9.59 -15.01 16.04
C SER A 6 -9.40 -13.59 15.49
N ASP A 7 -9.87 -12.61 16.25
CA ASP A 7 -9.80 -11.20 15.87
C ASP A 7 -8.34 -10.72 15.84
N TRP A 8 -7.52 -11.19 16.78
CA TRP A 8 -6.09 -10.85 16.84
C TRP A 8 -5.28 -11.47 15.69
N LEU A 9 -5.60 -12.71 15.30
CA LEU A 9 -4.96 -13.39 14.17
C LEU A 9 -5.33 -12.71 12.85
N ALA A 10 -6.61 -12.43 12.64
CA ALA A 10 -7.10 -11.72 11.46
C ALA A 10 -6.49 -10.32 11.34
N LEU A 11 -6.37 -9.60 12.46
CA LEU A 11 -5.76 -8.28 12.49
C LEU A 11 -4.26 -8.33 12.19
N LYS A 12 -3.52 -9.28 12.77
CA LYS A 12 -2.09 -9.50 12.46
C LYS A 12 -1.87 -9.80 10.98
N LEU A 13 -2.65 -10.73 10.42
CA LEU A 13 -2.54 -11.10 9.02
C LEU A 13 -3.00 -9.98 8.09
N GLY A 14 -4.00 -9.19 8.50
CA GLY A 14 -4.41 -7.98 7.79
C GLY A 14 -3.31 -6.92 7.74
N ILE A 15 -2.59 -6.68 8.84
CA ILE A 15 -1.44 -5.75 8.87
C ILE A 15 -0.31 -6.26 7.96
N VAL A 16 0.03 -7.54 8.05
CA VAL A 16 1.06 -8.15 7.18
C VAL A 16 0.65 -8.02 5.71
N GLY A 17 -0.62 -8.32 5.40
CA GLY A 17 -1.19 -8.17 4.07
C GLY A 17 -1.15 -6.72 3.57
N PHE A 18 -1.47 -5.75 4.43
CA PHE A 18 -1.39 -4.32 4.10
C PHE A 18 0.02 -3.90 3.72
N LEU A 19 1.02 -4.28 4.52
CA LEU A 19 2.42 -3.95 4.28
C LEU A 19 2.95 -4.63 3.02
N ALA A 20 2.66 -5.92 2.84
CA ALA A 20 3.06 -6.66 1.65
C ALA A 20 2.41 -6.09 0.38
N GLY A 21 1.10 -5.84 0.42
CA GLY A 21 0.35 -5.23 -0.69
C GLY A 21 0.85 -3.83 -1.02
N GLY A 22 1.14 -3.01 -0.01
CA GLY A 22 1.71 -1.67 -0.19
C GLY A 22 3.11 -1.72 -0.80
N LEU A 23 3.96 -2.64 -0.35
CA LEU A 23 5.30 -2.83 -0.92
C LEU A 23 5.21 -3.26 -2.39
N ILE A 24 4.33 -4.23 -2.71
CA ILE A 24 4.09 -4.67 -4.09
C ILE A 24 3.60 -3.49 -4.93
N GLY A 25 2.58 -2.76 -4.49
CA GLY A 25 2.06 -1.60 -5.20
C GLY A 25 3.10 -0.48 -5.38
N PHE A 26 4.03 -0.33 -4.43
CA PHE A 26 5.16 0.57 -4.57
C PHE A 26 6.18 0.07 -5.62
N LEU A 27 6.48 -1.22 -5.68
CA LEU A 27 7.41 -1.79 -6.67
C LEU A 27 6.86 -1.70 -8.10
N TYR A 28 5.56 -1.92 -8.26
CA TYR A 28 4.83 -1.80 -9.53
C TYR A 28 4.33 -0.38 -9.82
N ARG A 29 4.81 0.64 -9.10
CA ARG A 29 4.38 2.01 -9.31
C ARG A 29 4.71 2.50 -10.73
N PRO A 30 3.84 3.34 -11.32
CA PRO A 30 4.05 3.86 -12.67
C PRO A 30 5.33 4.71 -12.74
N SER A 31 6.05 4.56 -13.85
CA SER A 31 7.27 5.31 -14.15
C SER A 31 7.02 6.41 -15.17
N ALA A 32 7.59 7.60 -14.97
CA ALA A 32 7.69 8.62 -16.02
C ALA A 32 8.63 8.15 -17.13
N LEU A 33 8.25 8.38 -18.39
CA LEU A 33 9.08 8.11 -19.56
C LEU A 33 10.48 8.76 -19.50
N ILE A 34 10.60 9.93 -18.86
CA ILE A 34 11.85 10.72 -18.83
C ILE A 34 12.62 10.56 -17.50
N ILE A 35 11.90 10.44 -16.37
CA ILE A 35 12.49 10.54 -15.01
C ILE A 35 12.46 9.18 -14.28
N GLY A 36 11.75 8.19 -14.82
CA GLY A 36 11.61 6.88 -14.21
C GLY A 36 10.62 6.88 -13.03
N GLN A 37 10.81 5.96 -12.09
CA GLN A 37 9.94 5.83 -10.92
C GLN A 37 10.29 6.87 -9.84
N LEU A 38 9.27 7.57 -9.33
CA LEU A 38 9.46 8.53 -8.25
C LEU A 38 9.95 7.84 -6.96
N PRO A 39 10.78 8.50 -6.14
CA PRO A 39 11.27 7.92 -4.88
C PRO A 39 10.14 7.79 -3.85
N PHE A 40 10.31 6.86 -2.91
CA PHE A 40 9.31 6.57 -1.87
C PHE A 40 8.86 7.82 -1.12
N SER A 41 9.81 8.67 -0.70
CA SER A 41 9.53 9.93 0.01
C SER A 41 8.58 10.84 -0.75
N THR A 42 8.73 10.97 -2.07
CA THR A 42 7.84 11.76 -2.92
C THR A 42 6.46 11.13 -3.04
N VAL A 43 6.38 9.80 -3.15
CA VAL A 43 5.12 9.08 -3.27
C VAL A 43 4.30 9.19 -1.99
N ILE A 44 4.89 8.91 -0.82
CA ILE A 44 4.18 8.97 0.47
C ILE A 44 3.74 10.39 0.85
N THR A 45 4.48 11.40 0.39
CA THR A 45 4.09 12.80 0.59
C THR A 45 3.19 13.34 -0.53
N ARG A 46 2.77 12.48 -1.48
CA ARG A 46 1.94 12.84 -2.63
C ARG A 46 2.49 14.03 -3.43
N GLY A 47 3.81 14.17 -3.47
CA GLY A 47 4.50 15.26 -4.16
C GLY A 47 4.68 16.55 -3.36
N ALA A 48 4.30 16.60 -2.07
CA ALA A 48 4.49 17.81 -1.24
C ALA A 48 5.97 18.23 -1.07
N ASN A 49 6.89 17.29 -1.27
CA ASN A 49 8.34 17.56 -1.26
C ASN A 49 8.87 18.19 -2.55
N LEU A 50 8.08 18.22 -3.64
CA LEU A 50 8.52 18.70 -4.95
C LEU A 50 8.44 20.23 -5.03
N LYS A 51 9.46 20.86 -5.62
CA LYS A 51 9.58 22.32 -5.74
C LYS A 51 9.95 22.75 -7.16
N GLY A 52 9.52 23.95 -7.55
CA GLY A 52 9.84 24.53 -8.86
C GLY A 52 9.35 23.66 -10.01
N VAL A 53 10.26 23.34 -10.94
CA VAL A 53 9.95 22.54 -12.13
C VAL A 53 9.52 21.11 -11.78
N GLU A 54 9.81 20.58 -10.59
CA GLU A 54 9.37 19.23 -10.22
C GLU A 54 7.87 19.15 -9.92
N GLN A 55 7.18 20.27 -9.72
CA GLN A 55 5.75 20.29 -9.39
C GLN A 55 4.86 19.70 -10.49
N MET A 56 5.32 19.67 -11.74
CA MET A 56 4.64 18.95 -12.84
C MET A 56 4.55 17.44 -12.60
N LEU A 57 5.32 16.87 -11.67
CA LEU A 57 5.26 15.46 -11.29
C LEU A 57 4.31 15.18 -10.12
N ILE A 58 3.66 16.20 -9.53
CA ILE A 58 2.67 16.02 -8.47
C ILE A 58 1.56 15.03 -8.88
N PRO A 59 0.95 15.11 -10.08
CA PRO A 59 -0.08 14.15 -10.49
C PRO A 59 0.44 12.71 -10.54
N MET A 60 1.71 12.53 -10.92
CA MET A 60 2.35 11.21 -10.94
C MET A 60 2.61 10.69 -9.52
N ALA A 61 3.03 11.55 -8.59
CA ALA A 61 3.21 11.19 -7.19
C ALA A 61 1.88 10.75 -6.57
N GLN A 62 0.79 11.47 -6.85
CA GLN A 62 -0.56 11.13 -6.41
C GLN A 62 -1.04 9.80 -6.99
N THR A 63 -0.86 9.59 -8.29
CA THR A 63 -1.25 8.33 -8.96
C THR A 63 -0.46 7.14 -8.40
N SER A 64 0.84 7.31 -8.19
CA SER A 64 1.70 6.28 -7.59
C SER A 64 1.26 5.95 -6.16
N PHE A 65 0.90 6.97 -5.37
CA PHE A 65 0.39 6.78 -4.02
C PHE A 65 -0.94 6.04 -4.02
N ASN A 66 -1.86 6.42 -4.91
CA ASN A 66 -3.16 5.77 -5.02
C ASN A 66 -3.02 4.30 -5.41
N ASN A 67 -2.18 3.98 -6.39
CA ASN A 67 -1.92 2.60 -6.79
C ASN A 67 -1.29 1.77 -5.66
N MET A 68 -0.32 2.35 -4.95
CA MET A 68 0.28 1.74 -3.76
C MET A 68 -0.78 1.45 -2.69
N MET A 69 -1.70 2.39 -2.45
CA MET A 69 -2.77 2.22 -1.48
C MET A 69 -3.83 1.21 -1.90
N VAL A 70 -4.20 1.16 -3.17
CA VAL A 70 -5.11 0.14 -3.69
C VAL A 70 -4.52 -1.25 -3.44
N ALA A 71 -3.25 -1.46 -3.79
CA ALA A 71 -2.58 -2.75 -3.56
C ALA A 71 -2.48 -3.08 -2.06
N ALA A 72 -2.18 -2.10 -1.20
CA ALA A 72 -2.14 -2.29 0.25
C ALA A 72 -3.50 -2.69 0.82
N VAL A 73 -4.58 -2.02 0.42
CA VAL A 73 -5.94 -2.33 0.87
C VAL A 73 -6.37 -3.72 0.41
N ILE A 74 -6.07 -4.09 -0.84
CA ILE A 74 -6.32 -5.45 -1.36
C ILE A 74 -5.54 -6.48 -0.53
N GLY A 75 -4.26 -6.24 -0.28
CA GLY A 75 -3.43 -7.12 0.54
C GLY A 75 -3.98 -7.29 1.96
N ALA A 76 -4.44 -6.20 2.58
CA ALA A 76 -5.06 -6.22 3.90
C ALA A 76 -6.35 -7.05 3.92
N ALA A 77 -7.22 -6.86 2.92
CA ALA A 77 -8.46 -7.62 2.77
C ALA A 77 -8.17 -9.12 2.63
N ILE A 78 -7.20 -9.50 1.80
CA ILE A 78 -6.76 -10.89 1.63
C ILE A 78 -6.23 -11.44 2.97
N GLY A 79 -5.38 -10.70 3.67
CA GLY A 79 -4.82 -11.11 4.96
C GLY A 79 -5.89 -11.34 6.04
N ILE A 80 -6.88 -10.45 6.13
CA ILE A 80 -8.03 -10.59 7.04
C ILE A 80 -8.84 -11.84 6.68
N VAL A 81 -9.18 -12.02 5.39
CA VAL A 81 -9.94 -13.20 4.93
C VAL A 81 -9.21 -14.49 5.28
N ILE A 82 -7.90 -14.58 5.04
CA ILE A 82 -7.09 -15.74 5.40
C ILE A 82 -7.14 -15.97 6.92
N GLY A 83 -6.96 -14.92 7.73
CA GLY A 83 -7.01 -15.07 9.18
C GLY A 83 -8.36 -15.52 9.72
N LEU A 84 -9.45 -15.05 9.12
CA LEU A 84 -10.80 -15.52 9.45
C LEU A 84 -11.02 -16.97 9.03
N LEU A 85 -10.50 -17.41 7.89
CA LEU A 85 -10.60 -18.80 7.43
C LEU A 85 -9.81 -19.75 8.33
N PHE A 86 -8.59 -19.39 8.72
CA PHE A 86 -7.77 -20.19 9.62
C PHE A 86 -8.36 -20.27 11.03
N SER A 87 -9.03 -19.22 11.50
CA SER A 87 -9.61 -19.23 12.84
C SER A 87 -10.94 -19.98 12.95
N ARG A 88 -11.57 -20.33 11.81
CA ARG A 88 -12.80 -21.15 11.77
C ARG A 88 -12.51 -22.65 11.80
N LYS A 89 -11.25 -23.04 11.62
CA LYS A 89 -10.80 -24.43 11.56
C LYS A 89 -10.15 -24.83 12.88
#